data_AF-D6GSQ4-F1
#
_entry.id   AF-D6GSQ4-F1
#
_cell.length_a   1.000
_cell.length_b   1.000
_cell.length_c   1.000
_cell.angle_alpha   90.00
_cell.angle_beta   90.00
_cell.angle_gamma   90.00
#
_symmetry.space_group_name_H-M   'P 1'
#
loop_
_entity.id
_entity.type
_entity.pdbx_description
1 polymer ?
#
loop_
_entity_poly.entity_id
_entity_poly.type
_entity_poly.pdbx_seq_one_letter_code
_entity_poly.pdbx_strand_id
1 'polypeptide(L)'
;MSFDLFVFERRENIKTSLDVFSYQEEFTEYREDKDYDSLTGCSDIISRWAKKIFEKFPPMNGEYAPPDEIAYASEESENHLTDYSLGEHGVYCAFSYKVSDEALEYVKSIADEYMVGVYDIQSNDAIFGKGIEILKYRTEHHDDTVCDWDNIEQSIDTLDSTERGTSNRENAFITVWFDSDETNYNYIQCTPNYVSHGLFGRLFQKNKSDHVSGYFFEITENNSLYRTFVEDKDDLKKLMKAWCVERKDIDVGNYEKILDL
;
A
#
# COMPACT_ATOMS: atom_id res chain seq x y z
N MET A 1 -22.48 -4.54 8.08
CA MET A 1 -21.15 -4.10 7.59
C MET A 1 -20.82 -4.99 6.42
N SER A 2 -20.42 -4.40 5.31
CA SER A 2 -19.97 -5.13 4.11
C SER A 2 -18.49 -5.48 4.22
N PHE A 3 -18.05 -6.40 3.37
CA PHE A 3 -16.65 -6.63 3.03
C PHE A 3 -16.43 -6.07 1.63
N ASP A 4 -15.53 -5.11 1.48
CA ASP A 4 -15.46 -4.28 0.28
C ASP A 4 -14.17 -4.53 -0.48
N LEU A 5 -14.29 -4.82 -1.78
CA LEU A 5 -13.15 -4.93 -2.68
C LEU A 5 -13.22 -3.85 -3.74
N PHE A 6 -12.07 -3.26 -4.04
CA PHE A 6 -11.89 -2.47 -5.24
C PHE A 6 -11.18 -3.31 -6.30
N VAL A 7 -11.82 -3.51 -7.44
CA VAL A 7 -11.26 -4.23 -8.59
C VAL A 7 -10.94 -3.21 -9.66
N PHE A 8 -9.76 -3.31 -10.27
CA PHE A 8 -9.32 -2.37 -11.29
C PHE A 8 -8.74 -3.10 -12.49
N GLU A 9 -8.94 -2.55 -13.68
CA GLU A 9 -8.24 -2.99 -14.88
C GLU A 9 -6.73 -2.73 -14.73
N ARG A 10 -5.89 -3.73 -14.99
CA ARG A 10 -4.43 -3.54 -14.99
C ARG A 10 -4.03 -2.72 -16.22
N ARG A 11 -3.77 -1.44 -16.01
CA ARG A 11 -3.40 -0.46 -17.04
C ARG A 11 -1.95 -0.02 -16.87
N GLU A 12 -1.32 0.45 -17.95
CA GLU A 12 0.09 0.86 -17.95
C GLU A 12 0.41 1.98 -16.94
N ASN A 13 -0.57 2.79 -16.56
CA ASN A 13 -0.43 3.89 -15.61
C ASN A 13 -0.63 3.48 -14.14
N ILE A 14 -1.04 2.23 -13.86
CA ILE A 14 -1.19 1.71 -12.49
C ILE A 14 -0.04 0.72 -12.26
N LYS A 15 1.03 1.17 -11.59
CA LYS A 15 2.25 0.38 -11.42
C LYS A 15 2.58 0.09 -9.97
N THR A 16 2.06 0.89 -9.05
CA THR A 16 2.39 0.81 -7.63
C THR A 16 1.14 0.77 -6.76
N SER A 17 1.28 0.35 -5.50
CA SER A 17 0.19 0.47 -4.51
C SER A 17 -0.34 1.90 -4.36
N LEU A 18 0.51 2.92 -4.50
CA LEU A 18 0.09 4.32 -4.44
C LEU A 18 -0.82 4.71 -5.61
N ASP A 19 -0.57 4.18 -6.81
CA ASP A 19 -1.44 4.41 -7.97
C ASP A 19 -2.81 3.75 -7.75
N VAL A 20 -2.83 2.58 -7.11
CA VAL A 20 -4.07 1.86 -6.77
C VAL A 20 -4.88 2.65 -5.74
N PHE A 21 -4.25 3.14 -4.67
CA PHE A 21 -4.91 3.97 -3.66
C PHE A 21 -5.50 5.24 -4.27
N SER A 22 -4.69 5.95 -5.07
CA SER A 22 -5.13 7.17 -5.76
C SER A 22 -6.31 6.89 -6.70
N TYR A 23 -6.27 5.76 -7.43
CA TYR A 23 -7.36 5.40 -8.33
C TYR A 23 -8.64 5.01 -7.59
N GLN A 24 -8.52 4.28 -6.47
CA GLN A 24 -9.67 3.93 -5.64
C GLN A 24 -10.33 5.19 -5.07
N GLU A 25 -9.56 6.15 -4.57
CA GLU A 25 -10.08 7.43 -4.09
C GLU A 25 -10.84 8.18 -5.19
N GLU A 26 -10.23 8.35 -6.37
CA GLU A 26 -10.87 9.01 -7.52
C GLU A 26 -12.16 8.30 -7.94
N PHE A 27 -12.13 6.96 -7.99
CA PHE A 27 -13.30 6.16 -8.35
C PHE A 27 -14.49 6.45 -7.44
N THR A 28 -14.26 6.53 -6.12
CA THR A 28 -15.33 6.77 -5.14
C THR A 28 -15.88 8.19 -5.12
N GLU A 29 -15.37 9.08 -5.97
CA GLU A 29 -15.99 10.39 -6.22
C GLU A 29 -17.17 10.31 -7.21
N TYR A 30 -17.35 9.16 -7.88
CA TYR A 30 -18.46 8.88 -8.81
C TYR A 30 -18.66 9.96 -9.88
N ARG A 31 -17.56 10.42 -10.49
CA ARG A 31 -17.57 11.55 -11.44
C ARG A 31 -17.98 11.19 -12.86
N GLU A 32 -18.08 9.90 -13.19
CA GLU A 32 -18.49 9.46 -14.52
C GLU A 32 -19.98 9.80 -14.75
N ASP A 33 -20.32 10.38 -15.89
CA ASP A 33 -21.71 10.65 -16.29
C ASP A 33 -22.36 9.35 -16.81
N LYS A 34 -22.59 8.41 -15.89
CA LYS A 34 -23.16 7.08 -16.18
C LYS A 34 -23.98 6.54 -15.02
N ASP A 35 -24.72 5.48 -15.32
CA ASP A 35 -25.32 4.61 -14.33
C ASP A 35 -24.29 3.55 -13.87
N TYR A 36 -23.91 3.60 -12.59
CA TYR A 36 -22.95 2.67 -12.00
C TYR A 36 -23.53 1.27 -11.72
N ASP A 37 -24.85 1.08 -11.85
CA ASP A 37 -25.48 -0.25 -11.81
C ASP A 37 -25.48 -0.92 -13.21
N SER A 38 -24.92 -0.24 -14.23
CA SER A 38 -24.91 -0.70 -15.62
C SER A 38 -23.51 -1.04 -16.11
N LEU A 39 -23.42 -2.10 -16.93
CA LEU A 39 -22.22 -2.38 -17.72
C LEU A 39 -22.04 -1.41 -18.89
N THR A 40 -23.03 -0.55 -19.18
CA THR A 40 -22.91 0.47 -20.22
C THR A 40 -21.81 1.46 -19.85
N GLY A 41 -20.84 1.67 -20.74
CA GLY A 41 -19.69 2.55 -20.48
C GLY A 41 -18.57 1.89 -19.67
N CYS A 42 -18.67 0.60 -19.32
CA CYS A 42 -17.53 -0.17 -18.84
C CYS A 42 -16.61 -0.59 -20.00
N SER A 43 -15.32 -0.74 -19.71
CA SER A 43 -14.38 -1.34 -20.67
C SER A 43 -14.73 -2.80 -20.98
N ASP A 44 -14.17 -3.33 -22.07
CA ASP A 44 -14.33 -4.75 -22.43
C ASP A 44 -13.73 -5.70 -21.38
N ILE A 45 -12.73 -5.24 -20.61
CA ILE A 45 -12.13 -6.02 -19.54
C ILE A 45 -13.08 -6.07 -18.34
N ILE A 46 -13.52 -4.91 -17.85
CA ILE A 46 -14.46 -4.81 -16.73
C ILE A 46 -15.77 -5.53 -17.05
N SER A 47 -16.31 -5.35 -18.25
CA SER A 47 -17.56 -5.99 -18.68
C SER A 47 -17.48 -7.51 -18.67
N ARG A 48 -16.35 -8.09 -19.11
CA ARG A 48 -16.14 -9.55 -19.10
C ARG A 48 -15.93 -10.09 -17.70
N TRP A 49 -15.13 -9.40 -16.89
CA TRP A 49 -14.90 -9.76 -15.49
C TRP A 49 -16.20 -9.70 -14.68
N ALA A 50 -16.97 -8.61 -14.82
CA ALA A 50 -18.24 -8.41 -14.13
C ALA A 50 -19.24 -9.54 -14.42
N LYS A 51 -19.40 -9.90 -15.71
CA LYS A 51 -20.25 -11.03 -16.10
C LYS A 51 -19.81 -12.35 -15.46
N LYS A 52 -18.50 -12.55 -15.26
CA LYS A 52 -17.97 -13.76 -14.63
C LYS A 52 -18.20 -13.78 -13.12
N ILE A 53 -18.03 -12.65 -12.43
CA ILE A 53 -18.25 -12.58 -10.98
C ILE A 53 -19.75 -12.70 -10.65
N PHE A 54 -20.64 -12.15 -11.50
CA PHE A 54 -22.10 -12.25 -11.35
C PHE A 54 -22.63 -13.69 -11.35
N GLU A 55 -21.92 -14.64 -11.98
CA GLU A 55 -22.30 -16.06 -11.94
C GLU A 55 -22.28 -16.63 -10.51
N LYS A 56 -21.47 -16.05 -9.62
CA LYS A 56 -21.31 -16.49 -8.23
C LYS A 56 -21.83 -15.48 -7.22
N PHE A 57 -21.61 -14.20 -7.49
CA PHE A 57 -22.03 -13.08 -6.66
C PHE A 57 -22.88 -12.12 -7.50
N PRO A 58 -24.17 -12.45 -7.72
CA PRO A 58 -25.05 -11.64 -8.55
C PRO A 58 -25.22 -10.21 -8.01
N PRO A 59 -25.43 -9.22 -8.89
CA PRO A 59 -25.60 -7.83 -8.45
C PRO A 59 -26.96 -7.64 -7.78
N MET A 60 -27.02 -6.76 -6.78
CA MET A 60 -28.26 -6.35 -6.12
C MET A 60 -29.14 -5.48 -7.04
N ASN A 61 -28.51 -4.70 -7.90
CA ASN A 61 -29.15 -3.67 -8.72
C ASN A 61 -28.81 -3.85 -10.21
N GLY A 62 -29.55 -3.14 -11.07
CA GLY A 62 -29.27 -3.08 -12.51
C GLY A 62 -29.84 -4.24 -13.34
N GLU A 63 -29.45 -4.28 -14.62
CA GLU A 63 -30.00 -5.20 -15.64
C GLU A 63 -29.74 -6.68 -15.33
N TYR A 64 -28.65 -6.97 -14.61
CA TYR A 64 -28.21 -8.33 -14.31
C TYR A 64 -28.67 -8.81 -12.93
N ALA A 65 -29.42 -8.00 -12.18
CA ALA A 65 -29.96 -8.40 -10.89
C ALA A 65 -30.99 -9.54 -11.05
N PRO A 66 -30.89 -10.60 -10.24
CA PRO A 66 -31.88 -11.68 -10.27
C PRO A 66 -33.24 -11.17 -9.78
N PRO A 67 -34.36 -11.73 -10.25
CA PRO A 67 -35.69 -11.44 -9.70
C PRO A 67 -35.75 -11.71 -8.19
N ASP A 68 -36.52 -10.92 -7.44
CA ASP A 68 -36.67 -11.02 -5.98
C ASP A 68 -36.97 -12.46 -5.49
N GLU A 69 -37.79 -13.21 -6.24
CA GLU A 69 -38.14 -14.60 -5.92
C GLU A 69 -36.92 -15.54 -5.89
N ILE A 70 -35.86 -15.22 -6.64
CA ILE A 70 -34.59 -15.95 -6.67
C ILE A 70 -33.62 -15.31 -5.68
N ALA A 71 -33.49 -13.97 -5.71
CA ALA A 71 -32.57 -13.20 -4.89
C ALA A 71 -32.76 -13.46 -3.38
N TYR A 72 -34.01 -13.58 -2.95
CA TYR A 72 -34.40 -13.76 -1.54
C TYR A 72 -35.02 -15.13 -1.25
N ALA A 73 -34.76 -16.13 -2.11
CA ALA A 73 -35.27 -17.49 -1.94
C ALA A 73 -34.73 -18.18 -0.67
N SER A 74 -33.52 -17.80 -0.24
CA SER A 74 -32.84 -18.32 0.93
C SER A 74 -31.84 -17.30 1.47
N GLU A 75 -31.46 -17.45 2.75
CA GLU A 75 -30.39 -16.67 3.36
C GLU A 75 -29.08 -16.80 2.57
N GLU A 76 -28.80 -17.98 2.00
CA GLU A 76 -27.61 -18.21 1.19
C GLU A 76 -27.63 -17.36 -0.09
N SER A 77 -28.78 -17.30 -0.78
CA SER A 77 -28.92 -16.51 -2.00
C SER A 77 -28.77 -15.02 -1.69
N GLU A 78 -29.39 -14.57 -0.59
CA GLU A 78 -29.29 -13.18 -0.11
C GLU A 78 -27.85 -12.81 0.27
N ASN A 79 -27.12 -13.70 0.95
CA ASN A 79 -25.73 -13.46 1.33
C ASN A 79 -24.78 -13.32 0.13
N HIS A 80 -25.12 -13.90 -1.03
CA HIS A 80 -24.32 -13.82 -2.25
C HIS A 80 -24.66 -12.61 -3.13
N LEU A 81 -25.74 -11.90 -2.84
CA LEU A 81 -26.01 -10.63 -3.50
C LEU A 81 -24.91 -9.63 -3.13
N THR A 82 -24.43 -8.91 -4.13
CA THR A 82 -23.35 -7.93 -3.95
C THR A 82 -23.78 -6.61 -4.54
N ASP A 83 -23.55 -5.52 -3.81
CA ASP A 83 -23.76 -4.18 -4.33
C ASP A 83 -22.51 -3.77 -5.12
N TYR A 84 -22.69 -3.41 -6.38
CA TYR A 84 -21.60 -3.08 -7.29
C TYR A 84 -21.73 -1.63 -7.73
N SER A 85 -20.60 -0.94 -7.79
CA SER A 85 -20.47 0.28 -8.60
C SER A 85 -19.52 -0.02 -9.75
N LEU A 86 -20.01 0.04 -10.98
CA LEU A 86 -19.32 -0.34 -12.21
C LEU A 86 -18.88 0.92 -12.97
N GLY A 87 -17.61 1.33 -12.86
CA GLY A 87 -17.05 2.42 -13.67
C GLY A 87 -16.42 1.94 -14.97
N GLU A 88 -15.75 2.82 -15.71
CA GLU A 88 -15.12 2.47 -16.99
C GLU A 88 -14.03 1.39 -16.80
N HIS A 89 -13.12 1.60 -15.85
CA HIS A 89 -11.93 0.76 -15.63
C HIS A 89 -11.82 0.19 -14.21
N GLY A 90 -12.86 0.36 -13.39
CA GLY A 90 -12.86 -0.04 -11.99
C GLY A 90 -14.23 -0.49 -11.52
N VAL A 91 -14.25 -1.29 -10.46
CA VAL A 91 -15.46 -1.78 -9.81
C VAL A 91 -15.29 -1.74 -8.31
N TYR A 92 -16.22 -1.12 -7.61
CA TYR A 92 -16.38 -1.27 -6.17
C TYR A 92 -17.38 -2.39 -5.89
N CYS A 93 -17.03 -3.34 -5.04
CA CYS A 93 -17.86 -4.50 -4.70
C CYS A 93 -18.09 -4.52 -3.20
N ALA A 94 -19.34 -4.39 -2.75
CA ALA A 94 -19.70 -4.51 -1.34
C ALA A 94 -20.39 -5.85 -1.08
N PHE A 95 -19.59 -6.85 -0.69
CA PHE A 95 -20.06 -8.21 -0.37
C PHE A 95 -20.65 -8.27 1.04
N SER A 96 -21.50 -9.27 1.29
CA SER A 96 -21.84 -9.65 2.67
C SER A 96 -20.61 -10.20 3.39
N TYR A 97 -20.41 -9.79 4.64
CA TYR A 97 -19.29 -10.28 5.45
C TYR A 97 -19.32 -11.81 5.65
N LYS A 98 -20.51 -12.43 5.57
CA LYS A 98 -20.69 -13.88 5.72
C LYS A 98 -20.01 -14.70 4.62
N VAL A 99 -19.74 -14.08 3.47
CA VAL A 99 -19.08 -14.71 2.31
C VAL A 99 -17.74 -14.04 1.96
N SER A 100 -17.17 -13.26 2.88
CA SER A 100 -15.95 -12.47 2.65
C SER A 100 -14.74 -13.32 2.21
N ASP A 101 -14.44 -14.40 2.94
CA ASP A 101 -13.35 -15.33 2.59
C ASP A 101 -13.55 -15.95 1.20
N GLU A 102 -14.78 -16.38 0.90
CA GLU A 102 -15.14 -16.97 -0.38
C GLU A 102 -15.06 -15.96 -1.53
N ALA A 103 -15.52 -14.73 -1.31
CA ALA A 103 -15.47 -13.66 -2.28
C ALA A 103 -14.02 -13.29 -2.59
N LEU A 104 -13.19 -13.09 -1.55
CA LEU A 104 -11.78 -12.76 -1.72
C LEU A 104 -11.01 -13.87 -2.47
N GLU A 105 -11.22 -15.13 -2.10
CA GLU A 105 -10.61 -16.28 -2.77
C GLU A 105 -11.03 -16.35 -4.24
N TYR A 106 -12.33 -16.21 -4.53
CA TYR A 106 -12.83 -16.33 -5.89
C TYR A 106 -12.37 -15.17 -6.79
N VAL A 107 -12.48 -13.92 -6.30
CA VAL A 107 -12.05 -12.73 -7.07
C VAL A 107 -10.56 -12.81 -7.40
N LYS A 108 -9.71 -13.25 -6.46
CA LYS A 108 -8.28 -13.53 -6.73
C LYS A 108 -8.09 -14.62 -7.77
N SER A 109 -8.86 -15.71 -7.68
CA SER A 109 -8.69 -16.87 -8.56
C SER A 109 -8.92 -16.54 -10.04
N ILE A 110 -9.74 -15.53 -10.34
CA ILE A 110 -10.05 -15.11 -11.72
C ILE A 110 -9.31 -13.82 -12.13
N ALA A 111 -8.64 -13.12 -11.21
CA ALA A 111 -8.07 -11.80 -11.47
C ALA A 111 -7.10 -11.78 -12.68
N ASP A 112 -6.19 -12.76 -12.72
CA ASP A 112 -5.21 -12.87 -13.80
C ASP A 112 -5.84 -13.19 -15.17
N GLU A 113 -6.85 -14.08 -15.21
CA GLU A 113 -7.54 -14.48 -16.44
C GLU A 113 -8.20 -13.27 -17.11
N TYR A 114 -8.77 -12.37 -16.30
CA TYR A 114 -9.48 -11.19 -16.78
C TYR A 114 -8.63 -9.92 -16.80
N MET A 115 -7.35 -10.00 -16.46
CA MET A 115 -6.42 -8.86 -16.45
C MET A 115 -6.82 -7.73 -15.50
N VAL A 116 -7.40 -8.09 -14.35
CA VAL A 116 -7.74 -7.14 -13.28
C VAL A 116 -6.77 -7.30 -12.09
N GLY A 117 -6.63 -6.23 -11.32
CA GLY A 117 -6.08 -6.25 -9.97
C GLY A 117 -7.19 -6.11 -8.93
N VAL A 118 -6.89 -6.47 -7.69
CA VAL A 118 -7.84 -6.49 -6.58
C VAL A 118 -7.19 -5.80 -5.39
N TYR A 119 -7.91 -4.86 -4.78
CA TYR A 119 -7.52 -4.19 -3.55
C TYR A 119 -8.60 -4.46 -2.50
N ASP A 120 -8.23 -5.11 -1.41
CA ASP A 120 -9.07 -5.26 -0.21
C ASP A 120 -8.84 -4.04 0.69
N ILE A 121 -9.88 -3.23 0.81
CA ILE A 121 -9.83 -1.88 1.37
C ILE A 121 -9.77 -1.95 2.90
N GLN A 122 -10.25 -3.05 3.49
CA GLN A 122 -10.26 -3.27 4.93
C GLN A 122 -8.96 -3.84 5.46
N SER A 123 -8.10 -4.37 4.59
CA SER A 123 -6.82 -4.96 4.96
C SER A 123 -5.67 -4.11 4.45
N ASN A 124 -4.75 -3.78 5.35
CA ASN A 124 -3.54 -3.06 4.96
C ASN A 124 -2.71 -3.86 3.93
N ASP A 125 -2.77 -5.20 3.92
CA ASP A 125 -1.80 -6.03 3.18
C ASP A 125 -2.24 -6.51 1.78
N ALA A 126 -3.26 -5.91 1.19
CA ALA A 126 -4.13 -6.70 0.31
C ALA A 126 -4.35 -6.12 -1.09
N ILE A 127 -3.26 -5.80 -1.80
CA ILE A 127 -3.30 -5.62 -3.26
C ILE A 127 -2.81 -6.89 -3.96
N PHE A 128 -3.59 -7.39 -4.90
CA PHE A 128 -3.31 -8.55 -5.72
C PHE A 128 -3.33 -8.15 -7.19
N GLY A 129 -2.21 -8.34 -7.87
CA GLY A 129 -2.13 -8.11 -9.31
C GLY A 129 -0.68 -8.17 -9.76
N LYS A 130 -0.39 -9.03 -10.75
CA LYS A 130 0.96 -9.10 -11.32
C LYS A 130 1.42 -7.75 -11.85
N GLY A 131 2.70 -7.45 -11.63
CA GLY A 131 3.32 -6.22 -12.11
C GLY A 131 2.95 -4.95 -11.32
N ILE A 132 2.29 -5.09 -10.17
CA ILE A 132 2.10 -3.98 -9.24
C ILE A 132 3.16 -4.06 -8.14
N GLU A 133 3.99 -3.02 -8.03
CA GLU A 133 4.97 -2.87 -6.97
C GLU A 133 4.28 -2.35 -5.68
N ILE A 134 4.39 -3.08 -4.58
CA ILE A 134 3.74 -2.75 -3.32
C ILE A 134 4.70 -1.98 -2.43
N LEU A 135 4.43 -0.70 -2.19
CA LEU A 135 5.19 0.11 -1.24
C LEU A 135 4.98 -0.44 0.17
N LYS A 136 6.08 -0.83 0.81
CA LYS A 136 6.09 -1.32 2.18
C LYS A 136 7.09 -0.54 3.01
N TYR A 137 6.81 -0.51 4.31
CA TYR A 137 7.76 -0.06 5.30
C TYR A 137 7.86 -1.04 6.46
N ARG A 138 8.99 -0.94 7.16
CA ARG A 138 9.28 -1.65 8.40
C ARG A 138 9.87 -0.66 9.38
N THR A 139 9.53 -0.83 10.65
CA THR A 139 10.21 -0.17 11.76
C THR A 139 10.61 -1.21 12.80
N GLU A 140 11.20 -0.79 13.90
CA GLU A 140 11.46 -1.66 15.05
C GLU A 140 10.20 -2.21 15.74
N HIS A 141 9.02 -1.63 15.46
CA HIS A 141 7.75 -1.99 16.10
C HIS A 141 6.74 -2.61 15.13
N HIS A 142 6.95 -2.40 13.83
CA HIS A 142 6.06 -2.88 12.78
C HIS A 142 6.86 -3.78 11.83
N ASP A 143 6.34 -4.99 11.61
CA ASP A 143 6.79 -5.87 10.53
C ASP A 143 6.47 -5.26 9.16
N ASP A 144 6.75 -6.00 8.09
CA ASP A 144 6.51 -5.56 6.71
C ASP A 144 5.05 -5.20 6.49
N THR A 145 4.79 -3.89 6.41
CA THR A 145 3.43 -3.36 6.33
C THR A 145 3.32 -2.53 5.06
N VAL A 146 2.26 -2.74 4.27
CA VAL A 146 1.96 -1.85 3.13
C VAL A 146 1.65 -0.46 3.65
N CYS A 147 2.09 0.56 2.92
CA CYS A 147 1.91 1.93 3.37
C CYS A 147 1.70 2.94 2.23
N ASP A 148 1.26 4.11 2.64
CA ASP A 148 1.30 5.35 1.88
C ASP A 148 2.37 6.31 2.43
N TRP A 149 2.40 7.52 1.87
CA TRP A 149 3.29 8.57 2.34
C TRP A 149 2.96 9.03 3.77
N ASP A 150 1.68 9.07 4.16
CA ASP A 150 1.27 9.58 5.46
C ASP A 150 1.76 8.65 6.58
N ASN A 151 1.73 7.32 6.37
CA ASN A 151 2.31 6.36 7.32
C ASN A 151 3.83 6.56 7.47
N ILE A 152 4.54 6.77 6.35
CA ILE A 152 5.99 7.00 6.35
C ILE A 152 6.30 8.32 7.05
N GLU A 153 5.57 9.39 6.74
CA GLU A 153 5.76 10.72 7.31
C GLU A 153 5.54 10.71 8.83
N GLN A 154 4.45 10.09 9.30
CA GLN A 154 4.18 9.93 10.75
C GLN A 154 5.29 9.12 11.44
N SER A 155 5.83 8.12 10.74
CA SER A 155 6.97 7.33 11.26
C SER A 155 8.25 8.16 11.36
N ILE A 156 8.50 9.06 10.41
CA ILE A 156 9.63 10.00 10.42
C ILE A 156 9.45 11.03 11.55
N ASP A 157 8.23 11.54 11.75
CA ASP A 157 7.92 12.53 12.78
C ASP A 157 8.27 12.05 14.19
N THR A 158 8.15 10.75 14.42
CA THR A 158 8.46 10.10 15.70
C THR A 158 9.85 9.48 15.77
N LEU A 159 10.68 9.61 14.72
CA LEU A 159 11.97 8.90 14.59
C LEU A 159 12.98 9.23 15.69
N ASP A 160 12.96 10.46 16.21
CA ASP A 160 13.79 10.97 17.30
C ASP A 160 13.11 10.88 18.68
N SER A 161 11.93 10.25 18.76
CA SER A 161 11.23 10.05 20.03
C SER A 161 12.07 9.21 20.98
N THR A 162 12.06 9.60 22.26
CA THR A 162 12.73 8.84 23.31
C THR A 162 12.06 7.50 23.60
N GLU A 163 10.87 7.26 23.07
CA GLU A 163 10.08 6.03 23.25
C GLU A 163 10.25 5.04 22.11
N ARG A 164 10.93 5.42 21.02
CA ARG A 164 11.20 4.56 19.86
C ARG A 164 12.34 3.56 20.12
N GLY A 165 12.52 2.57 19.27
CA GLY A 165 13.63 1.61 19.35
C GLY A 165 13.38 0.41 20.29
N THR A 166 14.23 -0.61 20.19
CA THR A 166 14.12 -1.87 20.97
C THR A 166 14.39 -1.69 22.47
N SER A 167 14.87 -0.52 22.88
CA SER A 167 15.13 -0.18 24.28
C SER A 167 15.05 1.34 24.54
N ASN A 168 14.00 2.01 24.06
CA ASN A 168 13.85 3.48 24.20
C ASN A 168 15.07 4.23 23.64
N ARG A 169 15.44 3.94 22.37
CA ARG A 169 16.29 4.68 21.39
C ARG A 169 17.18 3.76 20.55
N GLU A 170 17.54 2.59 21.06
CA GLU A 170 18.44 1.70 20.34
C GLU A 170 17.75 1.10 19.13
N ASN A 171 18.44 1.13 17.99
CA ASN A 171 17.97 0.54 16.74
C ASN A 171 16.62 1.09 16.28
N ALA A 172 16.33 2.37 16.51
CA ALA A 172 15.23 3.05 15.84
C ALA A 172 15.55 3.16 14.35
N PHE A 173 14.67 2.68 13.48
CA PHE A 173 14.86 2.77 12.03
C PHE A 173 13.52 2.87 11.28
N ILE A 174 13.59 3.34 10.04
CA ILE A 174 12.52 3.16 9.06
C ILE A 174 13.19 2.62 7.82
N THR A 175 12.73 1.46 7.34
CA THR A 175 13.12 0.92 6.04
C THR A 175 11.91 0.98 5.13
N VAL A 176 12.10 1.45 3.90
CA VAL A 176 11.04 1.55 2.88
C VAL A 176 11.54 0.89 1.61
N TRP A 177 10.71 0.03 1.01
CA TRP A 177 11.02 -0.67 -0.24
C TRP A 177 9.74 -0.94 -1.03
N PHE A 178 9.92 -1.36 -2.27
CA PHE A 178 8.85 -1.89 -3.09
C PHE A 178 8.96 -3.41 -3.15
N ASP A 179 7.93 -4.09 -2.68
CA ASP A 179 7.78 -5.53 -2.85
C ASP A 179 7.20 -5.79 -4.24
N SER A 180 7.84 -6.65 -5.03
CA SER A 180 7.45 -6.90 -6.41
C SER A 180 7.77 -8.33 -6.82
N ASP A 181 7.24 -8.76 -7.97
CA ASP A 181 7.57 -10.05 -8.56
C ASP A 181 9.06 -10.15 -8.98
N GLU A 182 9.80 -9.03 -9.03
CA GLU A 182 11.21 -8.97 -9.40
C GLU A 182 12.15 -9.14 -8.19
N THR A 183 13.32 -9.74 -8.42
CA THR A 183 14.31 -10.04 -7.36
C THR A 183 15.23 -8.86 -6.99
N ASN A 184 14.93 -7.65 -7.44
CA ASN A 184 15.76 -6.47 -7.20
C ASN A 184 15.35 -5.79 -5.88
N TYR A 185 16.16 -5.98 -4.84
CA TYR A 185 15.90 -5.42 -3.50
C TYR A 185 16.53 -4.03 -3.35
N ASN A 186 15.90 -3.03 -3.96
CA ASN A 186 16.22 -1.63 -3.68
C ASN A 186 15.39 -1.13 -2.49
N TYR A 187 16.06 -0.50 -1.53
CA TYR A 187 15.42 0.09 -0.36
C TYR A 187 16.11 1.39 0.03
N ILE A 188 15.35 2.22 0.73
CA ILE A 188 15.89 3.33 1.52
C ILE A 188 15.70 3.03 3.00
N GLN A 189 16.61 3.53 3.82
CA GLN A 189 16.51 3.42 5.27
C GLN A 189 16.93 4.73 5.93
N CYS A 190 16.33 5.05 7.06
CA CYS A 190 16.81 6.13 7.90
C CYS A 190 16.91 5.74 9.37
N THR A 191 17.91 6.32 10.04
CA THR A 191 18.16 6.12 11.48
C THR A 191 18.56 7.44 12.14
N PRO A 192 18.14 7.70 13.39
CA PRO A 192 18.55 8.89 14.13
C PRO A 192 20.01 8.80 14.57
N ASN A 193 20.74 9.91 14.42
CA ASN A 193 22.11 10.05 14.90
C ASN A 193 22.13 10.69 16.29
N TYR A 194 22.19 9.86 17.33
CA TYR A 194 22.26 10.32 18.72
C TYR A 194 23.65 10.83 19.09
N VAL A 195 23.72 12.04 19.64
CA VAL A 195 25.00 12.60 20.11
C VAL A 195 25.50 11.79 21.31
N SER A 196 26.71 11.25 21.22
CA SER A 196 27.33 10.58 22.34
C SER A 196 27.74 11.59 23.41
N HIS A 197 27.38 11.37 24.68
CA HIS A 197 28.01 12.12 25.76
C HIS A 197 29.50 11.76 25.85
N GLY A 198 30.36 12.77 25.97
CA GLY A 198 31.79 12.58 26.21
C GLY A 198 32.10 11.77 27.47
N LEU A 199 33.38 11.44 27.69
CA LEU A 199 33.85 10.52 28.76
C LEU A 199 33.25 10.77 30.16
N PHE A 200 32.95 12.02 30.54
CA PHE A 200 32.35 12.35 31.83
C PHE A 200 30.83 12.07 31.93
N GLY A 201 30.09 12.09 30.82
CA GLY A 201 28.66 11.77 30.83
C GLY A 201 28.38 10.28 31.02
N ARG A 202 29.27 9.40 30.53
CA ARG A 202 29.17 7.93 30.75
C ARG A 202 29.29 7.51 32.22
N LEU A 203 29.92 8.33 33.07
CA LEU A 203 30.10 8.02 34.48
C LEU A 203 28.85 8.34 35.34
N PHE A 204 27.98 9.25 34.87
CA PHE A 204 26.86 9.78 35.67
C PHE A 204 25.49 9.67 34.98
N GLN A 205 25.46 9.40 33.68
CA GLN A 205 24.25 9.13 32.91
C GLN A 205 24.43 7.80 32.15
N LYS A 206 23.57 6.82 32.47
CA LYS A 206 23.55 5.50 31.79
C LYS A 206 23.00 5.56 30.37
N ASN A 207 22.38 6.67 29.96
CA ASN A 207 21.70 6.79 28.67
C ASN A 207 22.50 7.72 27.73
N LYS A 208 22.58 7.36 26.42
CA LYS A 208 23.03 8.29 25.35
C LYS A 208 22.14 9.54 25.37
N SER A 209 22.66 10.68 24.89
CA SER A 209 21.94 11.94 24.98
C SER A 209 20.56 11.87 24.33
N ASP A 210 19.60 12.60 24.91
CA ASP A 210 18.26 12.79 24.34
C ASP A 210 18.30 13.65 23.06
N HIS A 211 19.48 14.12 22.66
CA HIS A 211 19.67 15.02 21.54
C HIS A 211 20.11 14.25 20.29
N VAL A 212 19.25 14.26 19.29
CA VAL A 212 19.54 13.82 17.92
C VAL A 212 20.14 15.00 17.17
N SER A 213 21.34 14.82 16.59
CA SER A 213 21.99 15.87 15.79
C SER A 213 21.57 15.86 14.32
N GLY A 214 20.85 14.83 13.90
CA GLY A 214 20.35 14.63 12.55
C GLY A 214 20.11 13.14 12.29
N TYR A 215 20.07 12.74 11.03
CA TYR A 215 19.65 11.43 10.59
C TYR A 215 20.64 10.88 9.56
N PHE A 216 20.90 9.59 9.61
CA PHE A 216 21.52 8.90 8.48
C PHE A 216 20.42 8.50 7.51
N PHE A 217 20.56 8.91 6.25
CA PHE A 217 19.77 8.41 5.14
C PHE A 217 20.63 7.43 4.35
N GLU A 218 20.08 6.26 4.10
CA GLU A 218 20.74 5.15 3.43
C GLU A 218 19.91 4.71 2.23
N ILE A 219 20.58 4.31 1.16
CA ILE A 219 19.93 3.85 -0.07
C ILE A 219 20.76 2.71 -0.67
N THR A 220 20.09 1.67 -1.13
CA THR A 220 20.73 0.66 -1.96
C THR A 220 20.62 1.00 -3.43
N GLU A 221 21.75 0.94 -4.12
CA GLU A 221 21.86 1.15 -5.55
C GLU A 221 23.00 0.27 -6.10
N ASN A 222 22.78 -0.41 -7.22
CA ASN A 222 23.81 -1.22 -7.90
C ASN A 222 24.54 -2.22 -6.98
N ASN A 223 23.79 -2.96 -6.14
CA ASN A 223 24.34 -3.88 -5.12
C ASN A 223 25.34 -3.20 -4.17
N SER A 224 25.07 -1.95 -3.80
CA SER A 224 25.89 -1.21 -2.85
C SER A 224 24.99 -0.40 -1.93
N LEU A 225 25.41 -0.26 -0.67
CA LEU A 225 24.74 0.58 0.30
C LEU A 225 25.47 1.92 0.40
N TYR A 226 24.76 3.01 0.13
CA TYR A 226 25.26 4.38 0.25
C TYR A 226 24.58 5.08 1.41
N ARG A 227 25.29 6.02 2.06
CA ARG A 227 24.80 6.76 3.21
C ARG A 227 25.16 8.24 3.10
N THR A 228 24.24 9.10 3.52
CA THR A 228 24.51 10.52 3.78
C THR A 228 23.96 10.94 5.14
N PHE A 229 24.43 12.07 5.63
CA PHE A 229 23.93 12.69 6.85
C PHE A 229 22.99 13.84 6.51
N VAL A 230 21.81 13.86 7.14
CA VAL A 230 20.76 14.85 6.95
C VAL A 230 20.49 15.50 8.29
N GLU A 231 20.75 16.80 8.42
CA GLU A 231 20.61 17.50 9.71
C GLU A 231 19.13 17.72 10.08
N ASP A 232 18.31 18.08 9.09
CA ASP A 232 16.93 18.49 9.27
C ASP A 232 15.92 17.39 8.87
N LYS A 233 14.85 17.26 9.65
CA LYS A 233 13.82 16.23 9.44
C LYS A 233 12.97 16.51 8.19
N ASP A 234 12.72 17.78 7.84
CA ASP A 234 11.97 18.11 6.62
C ASP A 234 12.79 17.79 5.36
N ASP A 235 14.11 17.94 5.42
CA ASP A 235 14.99 17.51 4.33
C ASP A 235 15.04 15.98 4.20
N LEU A 236 14.99 15.25 5.33
CA LEU A 236 14.85 13.79 5.31
C LEU A 236 13.52 13.37 4.65
N LYS A 237 12.41 14.03 5.02
CA LYS A 237 11.09 13.80 4.40
C LYS A 237 11.13 14.03 2.89
N LYS A 238 11.76 15.11 2.42
CA LYS A 238 11.92 15.39 0.98
C LYS A 238 12.67 14.28 0.26
N LEU A 239 13.78 13.80 0.83
CA LEU A 239 14.57 12.70 0.24
C LEU A 239 13.77 11.41 0.16
N MET A 240 13.10 11.02 1.24
CA MET A 240 12.30 9.80 1.27
C MET A 240 11.12 9.89 0.29
N LYS A 241 10.40 11.01 0.27
CA LYS A 241 9.27 11.26 -0.65
C LYS A 241 9.71 11.25 -2.11
N ALA A 242 10.85 11.87 -2.43
CA ALA A 242 11.40 11.88 -3.77
C ALA A 242 11.64 10.45 -4.30
N TRP A 243 12.10 9.55 -3.44
CA TRP A 243 12.34 8.15 -3.82
C TRP A 243 11.06 7.31 -3.86
N CYS A 244 10.24 7.31 -2.81
CA CYS A 244 9.09 6.40 -2.73
C CYS A 244 7.83 6.90 -3.45
N VAL A 245 7.56 8.20 -3.45
CA VAL A 245 6.34 8.77 -4.08
C VAL A 245 6.65 9.28 -5.48
N GLU A 246 7.71 10.07 -5.62
CA GLU A 246 8.03 10.73 -6.89
C GLU A 246 8.87 9.84 -7.83
N ARG A 247 9.33 8.67 -7.34
CA ARG A 247 10.13 7.68 -8.09
C ARG A 247 11.36 8.31 -8.76
N LYS A 248 11.99 9.28 -8.11
CA LYS A 248 13.21 9.93 -8.59
C LYS A 248 14.44 9.13 -8.21
N ASP A 249 15.33 8.96 -9.18
CA ASP A 249 16.69 8.50 -8.92
C ASP A 249 17.41 9.53 -8.03
N ILE A 250 17.95 9.07 -6.91
CA ILE A 250 18.70 9.89 -5.97
C ILE A 250 20.18 9.83 -6.36
N ASP A 251 20.80 10.97 -6.62
CA ASP A 251 22.23 11.04 -6.94
C ASP A 251 23.07 10.71 -5.69
N VAL A 252 23.62 9.49 -5.65
CA VAL A 252 24.49 9.01 -4.57
C VAL A 252 25.97 9.39 -4.76
N GLY A 253 26.33 10.19 -5.78
CA GLY A 253 27.72 10.48 -6.12
C GLY A 253 28.53 11.15 -5.00
N ASN A 254 27.85 11.84 -4.07
CA ASN A 254 28.46 12.47 -2.90
C ASN A 254 28.21 11.69 -1.59
N TYR A 255 27.57 10.52 -1.66
CA TYR A 255 27.25 9.72 -0.49
C TYR A 255 28.44 8.80 -0.13
N GLU A 256 28.59 8.51 1.15
CA GLU A 256 29.57 7.53 1.62
C GLU A 256 29.11 6.13 1.23
N LYS A 257 29.93 5.40 0.46
CA LYS A 257 29.69 3.98 0.21
C LYS A 257 30.04 3.16 1.45
N ILE A 258 29.05 2.50 2.04
CA ILE A 258 29.19 1.75 3.29
C ILE A 258 29.67 0.31 3.03
N LEU A 259 29.09 -0.38 2.05
CA LEU A 259 29.47 -1.75 1.67
C LEU A 259 28.91 -2.16 0.30
N ASP A 260 29.51 -3.21 -0.27
CA ASP A 260 28.95 -3.99 -1.39
C ASP A 260 28.01 -5.08 -0.84
N LEU A 261 26.88 -5.31 -1.50
CA LEU A 261 25.83 -6.28 -1.15
C LEU A 261 25.95 -7.58 -1.96
#